data_AF-A0A9E5R3I0-F1
#
_entry.id   AF-A0A9E5R3I0-F1
#
_cell.length_a   1.000
_cell.length_b   1.000
_cell.length_c   1.000
_cell.angle_alpha   90.00
_cell.angle_beta   90.00
_cell.angle_gamma   90.00
#
_symmetry.space_group_name_H-M   'P 1'
#
loop_
_entity.id
_entity.type
_entity.pdbx_description
1 polymer ?
#
loop_
_entity_poly.entity_id
_entity_poly.type
_entity_poly.pdbx_seq_one_letter_code
_entity_poly.pdbx_strand_id
1 'polypeptide(L)'
;MNPSSTQWNWLTTPLRAYRWGFVVRVVLKAVLLFALLNLAFAALMPLPWLGRLSVHNLLLPGRERLPYGDNPAAANNLTLANLEAMFAAHRLAAPAAEDEFRVLLIGDSATWGFLLEPEDTLAGQLSRLALTRAGQPVQVYNLGYPTMSLTKDLVLLERGLSYDPDLVIWLFTAQSFPRPRQIPESPLLHDNAAAVRDLIRRYDLDLNADHRDLWSGASGKKRWLVSGAPWQTGYACKPMACCGPLRGAIRPSPPATSRAPTTWPPT
;
A
#
# COMPACT_ATOMS: atom_id res chain seq x y z
N MET A 1 -40.51 35.04 16.37
CA MET A 1 -40.41 33.56 16.41
C MET A 1 -41.31 33.02 15.31
N ASN A 2 -40.74 32.48 14.24
CA ASN A 2 -41.49 32.00 13.08
C ASN A 2 -41.44 30.46 13.10
N PRO A 3 -42.56 29.75 13.28
CA PRO A 3 -42.53 28.29 13.32
C PRO A 3 -42.47 27.74 11.89
N SER A 4 -41.26 27.54 11.40
CA SER A 4 -41.02 26.74 10.20
C SER A 4 -41.27 25.26 10.51
N SER A 5 -42.47 24.74 10.24
CA SER A 5 -42.72 23.27 10.36
C SER A 5 -43.81 22.72 9.42
N THR A 6 -43.94 23.26 8.20
CA THR A 6 -45.01 22.87 7.25
C THR A 6 -44.52 22.11 6.01
N GLN A 7 -43.52 21.25 6.12
CA GLN A 7 -43.09 20.40 4.98
C GLN A 7 -43.38 18.90 5.13
N TRP A 8 -43.74 18.43 6.34
CA TRP A 8 -43.88 17.00 6.63
C TRP A 8 -45.24 16.58 7.19
N ASN A 9 -46.25 17.46 7.19
CA ASN A 9 -47.57 17.16 7.77
C ASN A 9 -48.26 15.95 7.10
N TRP A 10 -47.97 15.67 5.84
CA TRP A 10 -48.48 14.49 5.14
C TRP A 10 -47.93 13.17 5.71
N LEU A 11 -46.77 13.19 6.36
CA LEU A 11 -46.13 12.02 6.97
C LEU A 11 -46.62 11.82 8.41
N THR A 12 -46.73 12.91 9.18
CA THR A 12 -47.08 12.90 10.61
C THR A 12 -48.58 13.00 10.88
N THR A 13 -49.38 13.49 9.93
CA THR A 13 -50.83 13.68 10.05
C THR A 13 -51.53 13.10 8.81
N PRO A 14 -51.52 11.77 8.62
CA PRO A 14 -52.08 11.17 7.42
C PRO A 14 -53.61 11.31 7.40
N LEU A 15 -54.16 11.70 6.25
CA LEU A 15 -55.61 11.84 6.03
C LEU A 15 -56.40 10.52 6.23
N ARG A 16 -55.72 9.37 6.24
CA ARG A 16 -56.26 8.05 6.57
C ARG A 16 -55.22 7.25 7.36
N ALA A 17 -55.67 6.47 8.35
CA ALA A 17 -54.79 5.59 9.10
C ALA A 17 -54.05 4.61 8.16
N TYR A 18 -52.74 4.47 8.35
CA TYR A 18 -51.94 3.53 7.58
C TYR A 18 -52.44 2.10 7.82
N ARG A 19 -52.89 1.44 6.75
CA ARG A 19 -53.31 0.03 6.83
C ARG A 19 -52.08 -0.86 6.82
N TRP A 20 -52.10 -1.95 7.57
CA TRP A 20 -50.98 -2.90 7.63
C TRP A 20 -50.52 -3.39 6.25
N GLY A 21 -51.45 -3.63 5.32
CA GLY A 21 -51.13 -4.02 3.94
C GLY A 21 -50.46 -2.93 3.08
N PHE A 22 -50.54 -1.65 3.46
CA PHE A 22 -49.75 -0.59 2.85
C PHE A 22 -48.30 -0.65 3.37
N VAL A 23 -48.14 -0.73 4.69
CA VAL A 23 -46.82 -0.84 5.35
C VAL A 23 -46.04 -2.04 4.80
N VAL A 24 -46.68 -3.22 4.75
CA VAL A 24 -46.05 -4.44 4.21
C VAL A 24 -45.58 -4.26 2.77
N ARG A 25 -46.38 -3.63 1.89
CA ARG A 25 -45.97 -3.38 0.50
C ARG A 25 -44.81 -2.41 0.38
N VAL A 26 -44.77 -1.38 1.22
CA VAL A 26 -43.65 -0.42 1.27
C VAL A 26 -42.38 -1.13 1.73
N VAL A 27 -42.45 -1.90 2.81
CA VAL A 27 -41.31 -2.68 3.32
C VAL A 27 -40.81 -3.69 2.28
N LEU A 28 -41.72 -4.43 1.64
CA LEU A 28 -41.35 -5.38 0.58
C LEU A 28 -40.65 -4.69 -0.59
N LYS A 29 -41.16 -3.55 -1.05
CA LYS A 29 -40.52 -2.77 -2.13
C LYS A 29 -39.15 -2.24 -1.70
N ALA A 30 -39.02 -1.75 -0.47
CA ALA A 30 -37.74 -1.27 0.06
C ALA A 30 -36.71 -2.40 0.16
N VAL A 31 -37.10 -3.57 0.66
CA VAL A 31 -36.24 -4.77 0.72
C VAL A 31 -35.86 -5.23 -0.68
N LEU A 32 -36.81 -5.29 -1.62
CA LEU A 32 -36.55 -5.66 -3.00
C LEU A 32 -35.57 -4.68 -3.67
N LEU A 33 -35.80 -3.37 -3.50
CA LEU A 33 -34.93 -2.33 -4.04
C LEU A 33 -33.53 -2.42 -3.42
N PHE A 34 -33.44 -2.61 -2.10
CA PHE A 34 -32.17 -2.82 -1.41
C PHE A 34 -31.43 -4.04 -1.96
N ALA A 35 -32.12 -5.17 -2.12
CA ALA A 35 -31.53 -6.38 -2.69
C ALA A 35 -31.05 -6.15 -4.13
N LEU A 36 -31.86 -5.52 -4.98
CA LEU A 36 -31.49 -5.22 -6.36
C LEU A 36 -30.29 -4.27 -6.45
N LEU A 37 -30.23 -3.23 -5.62
CA LEU A 37 -29.10 -2.31 -5.57
C LEU A 37 -27.82 -3.01 -5.11
N ASN A 38 -27.90 -3.89 -4.10
CA ASN A 38 -26.74 -4.66 -3.66
C ASN A 38 -26.28 -5.67 -4.73
N LEU A 39 -27.20 -6.32 -5.44
CA LEU A 39 -26.88 -7.21 -6.55
C LEU A 39 -26.23 -6.44 -7.72
N ALA A 40 -26.77 -5.28 -8.07
CA ALA A 40 -26.19 -4.41 -9.07
C ALA A 40 -24.79 -3.91 -8.65
N PHE A 41 -24.62 -3.49 -7.39
CA PHE A 41 -23.33 -3.09 -6.85
C PHE A 41 -22.30 -4.24 -6.89
N ALA A 42 -22.71 -5.45 -6.51
CA ALA A 42 -21.87 -6.64 -6.55
C ALA A 42 -21.50 -7.06 -7.98
N ALA A 43 -22.44 -6.94 -8.93
CA ALA A 43 -22.22 -7.28 -10.34
C ALA A 43 -21.35 -6.25 -11.05
N LEU A 44 -21.54 -4.96 -10.77
CA LEU A 44 -20.82 -3.86 -11.43
C LEU A 44 -19.45 -3.59 -10.80
N MET A 45 -19.22 -4.00 -9.55
CA MET A 45 -18.01 -3.73 -8.77
C MET A 45 -17.44 -2.32 -9.01
N PRO A 46 -18.19 -1.24 -8.72
CA PRO A 46 -17.80 0.12 -9.15
C PRO A 46 -16.60 0.70 -8.39
N LEU A 47 -16.16 0.05 -7.31
CA LEU A 47 -15.12 0.56 -6.40
C LEU A 47 -13.77 0.87 -7.06
N PRO A 48 -13.22 0.07 -7.99
CA PRO A 48 -11.98 0.40 -8.69
C PRO A 48 -12.12 1.64 -9.57
N TRP A 49 -13.26 1.79 -10.27
CA TRP A 49 -13.51 2.96 -11.11
C TRP A 49 -13.68 4.23 -10.28
N LEU A 50 -14.44 4.16 -9.18
CA LEU A 50 -14.57 5.26 -8.23
C LEU A 50 -13.23 5.62 -7.57
N GLY A 51 -12.36 4.63 -7.33
CA GLY A 51 -11.03 4.85 -6.77
C GLY A 51 -10.12 5.69 -7.67
N ARG A 52 -10.36 5.72 -8.98
CA ARG A 52 -9.59 6.58 -9.90
C ARG A 52 -9.93 8.06 -9.74
N LEU A 53 -11.08 8.38 -9.15
CA LEU A 53 -11.46 9.76 -8.85
C LEU A 53 -10.72 10.22 -7.60
N SER A 54 -9.80 11.17 -7.79
CA SER A 54 -9.03 11.77 -6.71
C SER A 54 -9.10 13.29 -6.82
N VAL A 55 -9.22 13.95 -5.67
CA VAL A 55 -9.08 15.41 -5.56
C VAL A 55 -7.61 15.86 -5.56
N HIS A 56 -6.68 14.92 -5.36
CA HIS A 56 -5.24 15.18 -5.46
C HIS A 56 -4.86 15.36 -6.94
N ASN A 57 -3.77 16.10 -7.18
CA ASN A 57 -3.31 16.52 -8.51
C ASN A 57 -4.29 17.47 -9.25
N LEU A 58 -5.45 17.78 -8.65
CA LEU A 58 -6.43 18.77 -9.15
C LEU A 58 -6.56 19.96 -8.19
N LEU A 59 -7.02 19.70 -6.96
CA LEU A 59 -7.25 20.74 -5.94
C LEU A 59 -6.23 20.66 -4.79
N LEU A 60 -5.79 19.44 -4.48
CA LEU A 60 -4.78 19.18 -3.46
C LEU A 60 -3.48 18.71 -4.12
N PRO A 61 -2.32 19.01 -3.52
CA PRO A 61 -1.06 18.46 -4.00
C PRO A 61 -1.10 16.93 -4.00
N GLY A 62 -0.45 16.33 -4.99
CA GLY A 62 -0.24 14.88 -5.05
C GLY A 62 0.53 14.39 -3.82
N ARG A 63 0.25 13.17 -3.38
CA ARG A 63 1.02 12.54 -2.30
C ARG A 63 2.41 12.15 -2.81
N GLU A 64 3.42 12.47 -2.02
CA GLU A 64 4.83 12.15 -2.28
C GLU A 64 5.18 10.66 -2.15
N ARG A 65 4.35 9.90 -1.42
CA ARG A 65 4.46 8.45 -1.27
C ARG A 65 3.09 7.81 -1.09
N LEU A 66 3.00 6.52 -1.35
CA LEU A 66 1.76 5.75 -1.18
C LEU A 66 1.27 5.82 0.28
N PRO A 67 -0.05 5.93 0.51
CA PRO A 67 -0.57 6.01 1.87
C PRO A 67 -0.47 4.64 2.54
N TYR A 68 -0.09 4.64 3.82
CA TYR A 68 0.04 3.45 4.65
C TYR A 68 -0.46 3.75 6.07
N GLY A 69 -0.98 2.74 6.75
CA GLY A 69 -1.33 2.82 8.17
C GLY A 69 -1.02 1.50 8.85
N ASP A 70 -0.43 1.55 10.05
CA ASP A 70 -0.02 0.36 10.81
C ASP A 70 -1.19 -0.56 11.18
N ASN A 71 -2.40 0.00 11.26
CA ASN A 71 -3.63 -0.78 11.40
C ASN A 71 -4.67 -0.33 10.35
N PRO A 72 -4.56 -0.82 9.10
CA PRO A 72 -5.45 -0.39 8.03
C PRO A 72 -6.92 -0.81 8.31
N ALA A 73 -7.13 -1.87 9.08
CA ALA A 73 -8.46 -2.33 9.49
C ALA A 73 -9.15 -1.37 10.47
N ALA A 74 -8.39 -0.64 11.30
CA ALA A 74 -8.93 0.36 12.22
C ALA A 74 -9.05 1.76 11.62
N ALA A 75 -8.32 2.04 10.54
CA ALA A 75 -8.19 3.38 9.98
C ALA A 75 -9.40 3.84 9.12
N ASN A 76 -10.35 2.96 8.79
CA ASN A 76 -11.55 3.24 7.98
C ASN A 76 -11.30 4.17 6.76
N ASN A 77 -10.13 4.04 6.12
CA ASN A 77 -9.70 4.92 5.06
C ASN A 77 -9.63 4.15 3.75
N LEU A 78 -10.54 4.51 2.82
CA LEU A 78 -10.67 3.86 1.52
C LEU A 78 -9.39 3.96 0.68
N THR A 79 -8.58 5.00 0.86
CA THR A 79 -7.32 5.17 0.13
C THR A 79 -6.22 4.23 0.61
N LEU A 80 -6.31 3.63 1.81
CA LEU A 80 -5.23 2.77 2.35
C LEU A 80 -5.22 1.35 1.76
N ALA A 81 -6.36 0.90 1.23
CA ALA A 81 -6.55 -0.48 0.79
C ALA A 81 -6.82 -0.60 -0.72
N ASN A 82 -7.15 0.49 -1.40
CA ASN A 82 -7.51 0.47 -2.81
C ASN A 82 -6.34 0.95 -3.68
N LEU A 83 -5.73 0.03 -4.43
CA LEU A 83 -4.58 0.30 -5.29
C LEU A 83 -4.84 1.44 -6.27
N GLU A 84 -6.03 1.49 -6.88
CA GLU A 84 -6.40 2.55 -7.82
C GLU A 84 -6.43 3.92 -7.15
N ALA A 85 -7.00 4.00 -5.95
CA ALA A 85 -7.08 5.23 -5.17
C ALA A 85 -5.73 5.70 -4.65
N MET A 86 -4.85 4.76 -4.26
CA MET A 86 -3.49 5.07 -3.85
C MET A 86 -2.71 5.73 -4.97
N PHE A 87 -2.76 5.17 -6.18
CA PHE A 87 -2.08 5.72 -7.35
C PHE A 87 -2.72 7.04 -7.81
N ALA A 88 -4.05 7.14 -7.84
CA ALA A 88 -4.74 8.37 -8.23
C ALA A 88 -4.45 9.54 -7.26
N ALA A 89 -4.18 9.25 -5.99
CA ALA A 89 -3.76 10.25 -5.00
C ALA A 89 -2.27 10.59 -5.07
N HIS A 90 -1.45 9.74 -5.66
CA HIS A 90 -0.01 9.90 -5.75
C HIS A 90 0.38 10.97 -6.77
N ARG A 91 1.48 11.69 -6.54
CA ARG A 91 1.97 12.72 -7.48
C ARG A 91 2.35 12.18 -8.86
N LEU A 92 2.66 10.88 -8.94
CA LEU A 92 2.93 10.18 -10.21
C LEU A 92 1.73 10.24 -11.18
N ALA A 93 0.51 10.35 -10.65
CA ALA A 93 -0.69 10.45 -11.47
C ALA A 93 -0.97 11.87 -11.99
N ALA A 94 -0.17 12.87 -11.60
CA ALA A 94 -0.21 14.16 -12.25
C ALA A 94 0.24 14.04 -13.72
N PRO A 95 -0.26 14.91 -14.62
CA PRO A 95 0.24 14.98 -15.99
C PRO A 95 1.77 15.11 -16.01
N ALA A 96 2.42 14.37 -16.91
CA ALA A 96 3.85 14.48 -17.11
C ALA A 96 4.23 15.90 -17.53
N ALA A 97 5.32 16.42 -17.00
CA ALA A 97 6.04 17.47 -17.73
C ALA A 97 6.61 16.87 -19.01
N GLU A 98 6.51 17.59 -20.14
CA GLU A 98 6.87 17.07 -21.47
C GLU A 98 8.33 16.56 -21.56
N ASP A 99 9.21 17.02 -20.66
CA ASP A 99 10.65 16.74 -20.68
C ASP A 99 11.19 16.12 -19.37
N GLU A 100 10.38 15.47 -18.53
CA GLU A 100 10.88 14.84 -17.30
C GLU A 100 11.40 13.41 -17.51
N PHE A 101 12.52 13.06 -16.84
CA PHE A 101 13.03 11.68 -16.78
C PHE A 101 12.48 10.99 -15.52
N ARG A 102 11.54 10.06 -15.69
CA ARG A 102 10.74 9.44 -14.63
C ARG A 102 11.45 8.24 -14.01
N VAL A 103 11.70 8.32 -12.72
CA VAL A 103 12.29 7.23 -11.93
C VAL A 103 11.31 6.73 -10.90
N LEU A 104 10.98 5.44 -10.93
CA LEU A 104 10.20 4.80 -9.88
C LEU A 104 11.12 4.15 -8.84
N LEU A 105 10.91 4.48 -7.57
CA LEU A 105 11.49 3.76 -6.44
C LEU A 105 10.49 2.75 -5.91
N ILE A 106 10.85 1.47 -5.93
CA ILE A 106 10.03 0.36 -5.43
C ILE A 106 10.78 -0.34 -4.30
N GLY A 107 10.06 -0.73 -3.24
CA GLY A 107 10.66 -1.50 -2.15
C GLY A 107 9.81 -1.56 -0.89
N ASP A 108 10.48 -1.89 0.21
CA ASP A 108 9.89 -2.08 1.54
C ASP A 108 9.77 -0.76 2.35
N SER A 109 9.76 -0.88 3.68
CA SER A 109 9.64 0.23 4.61
C SER A 109 10.81 1.21 4.57
N ALA A 110 12.01 0.75 4.23
CA ALA A 110 13.17 1.62 4.08
C ALA A 110 13.01 2.54 2.86
N THR A 111 12.45 2.01 1.77
CA THR A 111 12.16 2.80 0.56
C THR A 111 11.01 3.77 0.80
N TRP A 112 9.94 3.32 1.45
CA TRP A 112 8.81 4.18 1.83
C TRP A 112 9.21 5.30 2.80
N GLY A 113 10.26 5.08 3.61
CA GLY A 113 10.74 6.02 4.62
C GLY A 113 9.94 5.95 5.91
N PHE A 114 9.83 4.75 6.49
CA PHE A 114 9.10 4.55 7.74
C PHE A 114 9.68 5.43 8.86
N LEU A 115 8.79 6.14 9.59
CA LEU A 115 9.14 7.16 10.59
C LEU A 115 9.83 8.43 10.05
N LEU A 116 9.92 8.60 8.74
CA LEU A 116 10.46 9.81 8.11
C LEU A 116 9.35 10.69 7.54
N GLU A 117 9.59 11.99 7.48
CA GLU A 117 8.84 12.92 6.66
C GLU A 117 9.13 12.67 5.16
N PRO A 118 8.22 12.97 4.23
CA PRO A 118 8.41 12.72 2.80
C PRO A 118 9.73 13.26 2.21
N GLU A 119 10.11 14.48 2.60
CA GLU A 119 11.35 15.17 2.20
C GLU A 119 12.62 14.47 2.69
N ASP A 120 12.53 13.71 3.79
CA ASP A 120 13.66 13.01 4.38
C ASP A 120 13.84 11.60 3.83
N THR A 121 12.87 11.10 3.06
CA THR A 121 12.99 9.80 2.37
C THR A 121 14.06 9.82 1.28
N LEU A 122 14.51 8.65 0.82
CA LEU A 122 15.43 8.55 -0.32
C LEU A 122 14.92 9.31 -1.56
N ALA A 123 13.63 9.22 -1.86
CA ALA A 123 13.00 9.96 -2.95
C ALA A 123 13.04 11.47 -2.73
N GLY A 124 12.79 11.92 -1.49
CA GLY A 124 12.90 13.32 -1.10
C GLY A 124 14.33 13.85 -1.25
N GLN A 125 15.32 13.10 -0.75
CA GLN A 125 16.74 13.44 -0.91
C GLN A 125 17.14 13.55 -2.38
N LEU A 126 16.77 12.57 -3.22
CA LEU A 126 17.10 12.57 -4.65
C LEU A 126 16.43 13.73 -5.37
N SER A 127 15.19 14.07 -5.01
CA SER A 127 14.49 15.24 -5.57
C SER A 127 15.21 16.55 -5.19
N ARG A 128 15.75 16.67 -3.98
CA ARG A 128 16.52 17.85 -3.55
C ARG A 128 17.84 18.05 -4.30
N LEU A 129 18.42 16.99 -4.83
CA LEU A 129 19.66 17.08 -5.61
C LEU A 129 19.46 17.74 -6.99
N ALA A 130 18.22 17.94 -7.44
CA ALA A 130 17.89 18.56 -8.73
C ALA A 130 18.68 17.94 -9.90
N LEU A 131 18.74 16.60 -9.92
CA LEU A 131 19.48 15.84 -10.91
C LEU A 131 18.91 16.06 -12.32
N THR A 132 19.78 16.03 -13.32
CA THR A 132 19.39 16.08 -14.73
C THR A 132 20.00 14.92 -15.50
N ARG A 133 19.29 14.43 -16.50
CA ARG A 133 19.75 13.40 -17.45
C ARG A 133 19.65 13.97 -18.85
N ALA A 134 20.80 14.23 -19.49
CA ALA A 134 20.84 14.79 -20.84
C ALA A 134 19.98 16.06 -21.02
N GLY A 135 19.93 16.92 -19.98
CA GLY A 135 19.14 18.15 -19.98
C GLY A 135 17.71 17.99 -19.44
N GLN A 136 17.19 16.77 -19.29
CA GLN A 136 15.88 16.50 -18.72
C GLN A 136 15.95 16.47 -17.17
N PRO A 137 15.06 17.17 -16.44
CA PRO A 137 14.97 17.04 -14.99
C PRO A 137 14.58 15.61 -14.58
N VAL A 138 15.31 15.03 -13.64
CA VAL A 138 15.02 13.70 -13.10
C VAL A 138 13.95 13.82 -12.01
N GLN A 139 12.86 13.09 -12.15
CA GLN A 139 11.75 13.06 -11.20
C GLN A 139 11.63 11.68 -10.55
N VAL A 140 11.77 11.63 -9.22
CA VAL A 140 11.85 10.36 -8.49
C VAL A 140 10.62 10.09 -7.63
N TYR A 141 9.81 9.10 -8.01
CA TYR A 141 8.52 8.80 -7.40
C TYR A 141 8.62 7.63 -6.41
N ASN A 142 8.20 7.86 -5.16
CA ASN A 142 8.27 6.85 -4.10
C ASN A 142 7.05 5.93 -4.12
N LEU A 143 7.22 4.75 -4.70
CA LEU A 143 6.24 3.67 -4.69
C LEU A 143 6.62 2.55 -3.70
N GLY A 144 7.50 2.84 -2.74
CA GLY A 144 7.78 1.93 -1.63
C GLY A 144 6.50 1.62 -0.85
N TYR A 145 6.47 0.50 -0.14
CA TYR A 145 5.36 0.17 0.74
C TYR A 145 5.83 -0.75 1.87
N PRO A 146 5.50 -0.44 3.14
CA PRO A 146 6.23 -0.95 4.31
C PRO A 146 5.77 -2.36 4.75
N THR A 147 5.97 -3.35 3.88
CA THR A 147 5.88 -4.79 4.21
C THR A 147 6.93 -5.58 3.45
N MET A 148 7.43 -6.69 4.01
CA MET A 148 8.53 -7.49 3.44
C MET A 148 8.03 -8.52 2.41
N SER A 149 7.46 -8.07 1.29
CA SER A 149 6.93 -8.93 0.22
C SER A 149 7.35 -8.44 -1.17
N LEU A 150 7.98 -9.32 -1.95
CA LEU A 150 8.32 -9.06 -3.35
C LEU A 150 7.08 -9.13 -4.24
N THR A 151 6.09 -9.95 -3.90
CA THR A 151 4.82 -10.01 -4.65
C THR A 151 4.09 -8.68 -4.62
N LYS A 152 4.11 -8.00 -3.46
CA LYS A 152 3.63 -6.63 -3.34
C LYS A 152 4.41 -5.68 -4.26
N ASP A 153 5.74 -5.75 -4.25
CA ASP A 153 6.57 -4.92 -5.12
C ASP A 153 6.18 -5.09 -6.59
N LEU A 154 5.94 -6.33 -7.04
CA LEU A 154 5.50 -6.63 -8.39
C LEU A 154 4.11 -6.07 -8.71
N VAL A 155 3.15 -6.13 -7.78
CA VAL A 155 1.83 -5.50 -7.96
C VAL A 155 1.94 -3.98 -8.10
N LEU A 156 2.76 -3.34 -7.27
CA LEU A 156 3.00 -1.90 -7.34
C LEU A 156 3.75 -1.52 -8.63
N LEU A 157 4.72 -2.33 -9.04
CA LEU A 157 5.48 -2.16 -10.27
C LEU A 157 4.58 -2.27 -11.50
N GLU A 158 3.75 -3.32 -11.60
CA GLU A 158 2.80 -3.51 -12.71
C GLU A 158 1.92 -2.27 -12.90
N ARG A 159 1.42 -1.70 -11.79
CA ARG A 159 0.62 -0.48 -11.83
C ARG A 159 1.47 0.75 -12.15
N GLY A 160 2.69 0.85 -11.64
CA GLY A 160 3.63 1.94 -11.90
C GLY A 160 4.08 2.00 -13.36
N LEU A 161 4.26 0.86 -14.03
CA LEU A 161 4.64 0.78 -15.44
C LEU A 161 3.59 1.42 -16.37
N SER A 162 2.32 1.49 -15.96
CA SER A 162 1.28 2.20 -16.73
C SER A 162 1.43 3.73 -16.78
N TYR A 163 2.42 4.27 -16.06
CA TYR A 163 2.77 5.70 -16.08
C TYR A 163 4.06 5.99 -16.88
N ASP A 164 4.47 5.05 -17.74
CA ASP A 164 5.60 5.18 -18.67
C ASP A 164 6.90 5.68 -17.98
N PRO A 165 7.43 4.95 -16.99
CA PRO A 165 8.69 5.34 -16.35
C PRO A 165 9.89 5.06 -17.25
N ASP A 166 10.93 5.91 -17.16
CA ASP A 166 12.20 5.71 -17.87
C ASP A 166 13.16 4.79 -17.11
N LEU A 167 13.06 4.77 -15.77
CA LEU A 167 13.90 3.95 -14.91
C LEU A 167 13.11 3.41 -13.71
N VAL A 168 13.38 2.16 -13.36
CA VAL A 168 12.90 1.56 -12.11
C VAL A 168 14.11 1.21 -11.25
N ILE A 169 14.13 1.71 -10.03
CA ILE A 169 15.08 1.33 -8.99
C ILE A 169 14.32 0.48 -7.97
N TRP A 170 14.58 -0.83 -7.99
CA TRP A 170 13.96 -1.78 -7.07
C TRP A 170 14.91 -2.12 -5.92
N LEU A 171 14.56 -1.63 -4.74
CA LEU A 171 15.30 -1.83 -3.50
C LEU A 171 14.61 -2.90 -2.66
N PHE A 172 15.30 -4.01 -2.45
CA PHE A 172 14.82 -5.11 -1.63
C PHE A 172 15.97 -5.74 -0.84
N THR A 173 15.62 -6.51 0.17
CA THR A 173 16.58 -7.25 0.99
C THR A 173 16.27 -8.74 0.93
N ALA A 174 17.22 -9.57 1.38
CA ALA A 174 17.01 -11.01 1.51
C ALA A 174 15.79 -11.36 2.39
N GLN A 175 15.39 -10.48 3.30
CA GLN A 175 14.24 -10.66 4.18
C GLN A 175 12.90 -10.61 3.43
N SER A 176 12.85 -10.08 2.21
CA SER A 176 11.66 -10.04 1.36
C SER A 176 11.43 -11.34 0.58
N PHE A 177 12.40 -12.27 0.52
CA PHE A 177 12.32 -13.52 -0.26
C PHE A 177 11.47 -14.65 0.32
N PRO A 178 11.38 -14.88 1.65
CA PRO A 178 10.74 -16.08 2.17
C PRO A 178 9.31 -16.24 1.66
N ARG A 179 9.00 -17.42 1.08
CA ARG A 179 7.67 -17.73 0.52
C ARG A 179 6.51 -17.44 1.47
N PRO A 180 6.59 -17.76 2.79
CA PRO A 180 5.49 -17.50 3.71
C PRO A 180 5.11 -16.02 3.86
N ARG A 181 5.96 -15.08 3.41
CA ARG A 181 5.72 -13.63 3.52
C ARG A 181 5.04 -13.03 2.30
N GLN A 182 5.09 -13.72 1.16
CA GLN A 182 4.74 -13.13 -0.14
C GLN A 182 3.31 -12.61 -0.19
N ILE A 183 2.34 -13.41 0.24
CA ILE A 183 0.92 -13.02 0.27
C ILE A 183 0.48 -12.61 1.69
N PRO A 184 0.71 -13.42 2.75
CA PRO A 184 0.06 -13.22 4.05
C PRO A 184 0.47 -11.95 4.81
N GLU A 185 1.71 -11.46 4.63
CA GLU A 185 2.23 -10.32 5.40
C GLU A 185 1.88 -8.95 4.79
N SER A 186 1.17 -8.92 3.65
CA SER A 186 0.85 -7.67 2.96
C SER A 186 -0.66 -7.42 2.89
N PRO A 187 -1.21 -6.54 3.75
CA PRO A 187 -2.63 -6.17 3.70
C PRO A 187 -3.06 -5.65 2.32
N LEU A 188 -2.16 -4.94 1.63
CA LEU A 188 -2.39 -4.43 0.28
C LEU A 188 -2.75 -5.56 -0.70
N LEU A 189 -2.11 -6.73 -0.59
CA LEU A 189 -2.37 -7.85 -1.47
C LEU A 189 -3.72 -8.51 -1.20
N HIS A 190 -4.15 -8.56 0.07
CA HIS A 190 -5.45 -9.10 0.45
C HIS A 190 -6.60 -8.27 -0.14
N ASP A 191 -6.48 -6.94 -0.06
CA ASP A 191 -7.51 -6.02 -0.55
C ASP A 191 -7.51 -5.90 -2.10
N ASN A 192 -6.45 -6.35 -2.76
CA ASN A 192 -6.30 -6.30 -4.22
C ASN A 192 -6.13 -7.71 -4.84
N ALA A 193 -6.83 -8.70 -4.28
CA ALA A 193 -6.68 -10.11 -4.64
C ALA A 193 -6.87 -10.45 -6.13
N ALA A 194 -7.72 -9.71 -6.85
CA ALA A 194 -7.88 -9.89 -8.30
C ALA A 194 -6.60 -9.54 -9.06
N ALA A 195 -5.94 -8.42 -8.71
CA ALA A 195 -4.67 -8.01 -9.31
C ALA A 195 -3.56 -9.01 -8.99
N VAL A 196 -3.52 -9.54 -7.76
CA VAL A 196 -2.56 -10.57 -7.37
C VAL A 196 -2.74 -11.85 -8.19
N ARG A 197 -3.97 -12.34 -8.32
CA ARG A 197 -4.28 -13.54 -9.12
C ARG A 197 -3.95 -13.34 -10.60
N ASP A 198 -4.18 -12.15 -11.12
CA ASP A 198 -3.81 -11.82 -12.50
C ASP A 198 -2.29 -11.83 -12.68
N LEU A 199 -1.55 -11.16 -11.78
CA LEU A 199 -0.09 -11.13 -11.76
C LEU A 199 0.51 -12.54 -11.70
N ILE A 200 0.04 -13.38 -10.78
CA ILE A 200 0.52 -14.77 -10.63
C ILE A 200 0.34 -15.56 -11.92
N ARG A 201 -0.85 -15.46 -12.54
CA ARG A 201 -1.15 -16.21 -13.78
C ARG A 201 -0.40 -15.66 -15.00
N ARG A 202 -0.28 -14.33 -15.10
CA ARG A 202 0.36 -13.67 -16.24
C ARG A 202 1.86 -13.96 -16.31
N TYR A 203 2.52 -14.00 -15.16
CA TYR A 203 3.98 -14.18 -15.07
C TYR A 203 4.38 -15.58 -14.59
N ASP A 204 3.43 -16.52 -14.49
CA ASP A 204 3.65 -17.89 -14.00
C ASP A 204 4.46 -17.95 -12.70
N LEU A 205 4.06 -17.12 -11.73
CA LEU A 205 4.77 -17.04 -10.46
C LEU A 205 4.51 -18.30 -9.64
N ASP A 206 5.55 -18.84 -9.02
CA ASP A 206 5.48 -20.00 -8.11
C ASP A 206 4.86 -19.62 -6.75
N LEU A 207 3.59 -19.24 -6.81
CA LEU A 207 2.74 -18.77 -5.73
C LEU A 207 1.33 -19.34 -5.92
N ASN A 208 0.64 -19.61 -4.81
CA ASN A 208 -0.72 -20.13 -4.86
C ASN A 208 -1.72 -18.99 -5.12
N ALA A 209 -2.25 -18.90 -6.35
CA ALA A 209 -3.30 -17.93 -6.71
C ALA A 209 -4.62 -18.14 -5.93
N ASP A 210 -4.84 -19.34 -5.41
CA ASP A 210 -5.99 -19.70 -4.59
C ASP A 210 -5.69 -19.64 -3.09
N HIS A 211 -4.60 -18.97 -2.69
CA HIS A 211 -4.25 -18.80 -1.29
C HIS A 211 -5.44 -18.24 -0.49
N ARG A 212 -5.79 -18.87 0.63
CA ARG A 212 -6.98 -18.55 1.45
C ARG A 212 -7.10 -17.06 1.79
N ASP A 213 -5.98 -16.38 1.98
CA ASP A 213 -5.97 -14.97 2.38
C ASP A 213 -6.45 -14.05 1.25
N LEU A 214 -6.29 -14.46 -0.02
CA LEU A 214 -6.87 -13.79 -1.19
C LEU A 214 -8.39 -14.02 -1.35
N TRP A 215 -8.98 -14.94 -0.58
CA TRP A 215 -10.43 -15.20 -0.58
C TRP A 215 -11.17 -14.50 0.56
N SER A 216 -10.45 -14.08 1.61
CA SER A 216 -11.02 -13.42 2.78
C SER A 216 -11.66 -12.06 2.45
N GLY A 217 -11.14 -11.33 1.47
CA GLY A 217 -11.71 -10.05 1.00
C GLY A 217 -12.99 -10.18 0.15
N ALA A 218 -13.16 -11.29 -0.59
CA ALA A 218 -14.24 -11.46 -1.55
C ALA A 218 -15.59 -11.87 -0.91
N SER A 219 -15.59 -12.38 0.32
CA SER A 219 -16.77 -12.98 0.95
C SER A 219 -17.56 -12.05 1.88
N GLY A 220 -17.16 -10.78 2.04
CA GLY A 220 -17.75 -9.86 3.02
C GLY A 220 -17.61 -10.32 4.48
N LYS A 221 -17.06 -11.51 4.73
CA LYS A 221 -16.73 -12.02 6.06
C LYS A 221 -15.38 -11.46 6.46
N LYS A 222 -15.37 -10.18 6.87
CA LYS A 222 -14.36 -9.70 7.81
C LYS A 222 -14.53 -10.52 9.09
N ARG A 223 -13.81 -11.64 9.21
CA ARG A 223 -13.77 -12.41 10.44
C ARG A 223 -12.98 -11.58 11.44
N TRP A 224 -13.70 -10.85 12.28
CA TRP A 224 -13.21 -10.20 13.50
C TRP A 224 -12.73 -11.24 14.50
N LEU A 225 -11.64 -11.94 14.18
CA LEU A 225 -10.83 -12.58 15.19
C LEU A 225 -9.90 -11.51 15.72
N VAL A 226 -10.34 -10.87 16.79
CA VAL A 226 -9.45 -10.24 17.77
C VAL A 226 -8.56 -11.37 18.32
N SER A 227 -7.52 -11.75 17.59
CA SER A 227 -6.33 -12.30 18.22
C SER A 227 -5.44 -11.11 18.48
N GLY A 228 -5.49 -10.58 19.70
CA GLY A 228 -4.42 -9.77 20.25
C GLY A 228 -3.17 -10.64 20.31
N ALA A 229 -2.49 -10.80 19.18
CA ALA A 229 -1.09 -11.15 19.17
C ALA A 229 -0.35 -9.82 19.30
N PRO A 230 0.22 -9.48 20.47
CA PRO A 230 1.12 -8.34 20.53
C PRO A 230 2.22 -8.59 19.49
N TRP A 231 2.45 -7.61 18.63
CA TRP A 231 3.70 -7.51 17.89
C TRP A 231 4.80 -7.65 18.94
N GLN A 232 5.54 -8.76 18.91
CA GLN A 232 6.66 -8.97 19.81
C GLN A 232 7.71 -7.91 19.48
N THR A 233 7.63 -6.77 20.17
CA THR A 233 8.78 -5.94 20.50
C THR A 233 9.67 -6.79 21.39
N GLY A 234 10.54 -7.56 20.74
CA GLY A 234 11.33 -8.58 21.39
C GLY A 234 12.56 -8.95 20.60
N TYR A 235 13.42 -7.97 20.30
CA TYR A 235 14.86 -8.24 20.27
C TYR A 235 15.32 -8.54 21.70
N ALA A 236 14.92 -9.70 22.21
CA ALA A 236 15.61 -10.33 23.32
C ALA A 236 16.77 -11.10 22.69
N CYS A 237 18.00 -10.58 22.85
CA CYS A 237 19.21 -11.38 22.70
C CYS A 237 19.04 -12.67 23.50
N LYS A 238 18.78 -13.78 22.80
CA LYS A 238 18.94 -15.11 23.38
C LYS A 238 20.44 -15.39 23.41
N PRO A 239 21.06 -15.64 24.58
CA PRO A 239 22.44 -16.09 24.63
C PRO A 239 22.53 -17.46 23.94
N MET A 240 23.43 -17.56 22.97
CA MET A 240 23.85 -18.82 22.37
C MET A 240 24.44 -19.71 23.47
N ALA A 241 23.66 -20.71 23.91
CA ALA A 241 24.19 -21.89 24.56
C ALA A 241 24.33 -22.98 23.49
N CYS A 242 25.58 -23.24 23.08
CA CYS A 242 26.12 -24.57 22.74
C CYS A 242 27.48 -24.41 22.03
N CYS A 243 28.58 -24.48 22.78
CA CYS A 243 29.85 -25.01 22.30
C CYS A 243 30.71 -25.41 23.51
N GLY A 244 31.05 -26.71 23.61
CA GLY A 244 32.00 -27.24 24.58
C GLY A 244 33.43 -26.77 24.32
N PRO A 245 34.37 -27.04 25.24
CA PRO A 245 35.67 -26.36 25.25
C PRO A 245 36.63 -27.02 24.26
N LEU A 246 37.08 -26.26 23.26
CA LEU A 246 38.31 -26.55 22.53
C LEU A 246 39.41 -25.61 23.04
N ARG A 247 40.34 -26.19 23.81
CA ARG A 247 41.63 -25.58 24.14
C ARG A 247 42.44 -25.46 22.86
N GLY A 248 42.87 -24.26 22.51
CA GLY A 248 43.83 -24.00 21.43
C GLY A 248 44.40 -22.60 21.57
N ALA A 249 45.65 -22.52 22.01
CA ALA A 249 46.36 -21.28 22.26
C ALA A 249 46.67 -20.53 20.96
N ILE A 250 46.37 -19.22 20.92
CA ILE A 250 46.95 -18.29 19.95
C ILE A 250 47.35 -17.02 20.72
N ARG A 251 48.65 -16.70 20.71
CA ARG A 251 49.23 -15.50 21.32
C ARG A 251 48.89 -14.25 20.49
N PRO A 252 48.68 -13.07 21.09
CA PRO A 252 48.51 -11.84 20.35
C PRO A 252 49.85 -11.27 19.86
N SER A 253 49.87 -10.78 18.61
CA SER A 253 50.97 -9.99 18.03
C SER A 253 50.89 -8.52 18.48
N PRO A 254 52.03 -7.80 18.59
CA PRO A 254 52.08 -6.41 19.04
C PRO A 254 51.65 -5.40 17.95
N PRO A 255 51.28 -4.15 18.35
CA PRO A 255 50.66 -3.18 17.46
C PRO A 255 51.65 -2.53 16.48
N ALA A 256 51.20 -2.31 15.25
CA ALA A 256 51.95 -1.64 14.20
C ALA A 256 51.93 -0.11 14.38
N THR A 257 53.12 0.49 14.29
CA THR A 257 53.37 1.94 14.35
C THR A 257 53.10 2.61 13.00
N SER A 258 52.61 3.86 13.08
CA SER A 258 52.27 4.75 11.98
C SER A 258 53.50 5.18 11.15
N ARG A 259 53.38 5.18 9.81
CA ARG A 259 54.19 6.02 8.91
C ARG A 259 53.35 6.57 7.76
N ALA A 260 53.63 7.83 7.44
CA ALA A 260 52.95 8.73 6.50
C ALA A 260 53.38 8.46 5.01
N PRO A 261 52.82 9.19 4.02
CA PRO A 261 52.50 8.67 2.69
C PRO A 261 53.66 8.73 1.69
N THR A 262 53.63 7.81 0.71
CA THR A 262 54.54 7.79 -0.44
C THR A 262 53.80 8.26 -1.71
N THR A 263 54.47 9.14 -2.43
CA THR A 263 54.09 9.83 -3.66
C THR A 263 53.95 8.89 -4.87
N TRP A 264 53.00 9.17 -5.76
CA TRP A 264 52.90 8.59 -7.10
C TRP A 264 53.84 9.29 -8.10
N PRO A 265 54.45 8.60 -9.07
CA PRO A 265 55.21 9.22 -10.15
C PRO A 265 54.33 9.57 -11.37
N PRO A 266 54.74 10.52 -12.23
CA PRO A 266 53.99 10.91 -13.42
C PRO A 266 54.42 10.11 -14.66
N THR A 267 53.44 9.79 -15.50
CA THR A 267 53.42 9.95 -16.98
C THR A 267 52.00 9.69 -17.45
#